data_AF-A0A259NE82-F1
#
_entry.id   AF-A0A259NE82-F1
#
_cell.length_a   1.000
_cell.length_b   1.000
_cell.length_c   1.000
_cell.angle_alpha   90.00
_cell.angle_beta   90.00
_cell.angle_gamma   90.00
#
_symmetry.space_group_name_H-M   'P 1'
#
loop_
_entity.id
_entity.type
_entity.pdbx_description
1 polymer ?
#
loop_
_entity_poly.entity_id
_entity_poly.type
_entity_poly.pdbx_seq_one_letter_code
_entity_poly.pdbx_strand_id
1 'polypeptide(L)'
;MKWIKRIVMWVVALILVLVIAAVAFVATFDPNDYKDKISSLVQEKTGRSIELGGPIKLTLFPWLGVSVRDVALGNAPGFSPKDMVTAKTVEVKAAFLPLLKGQFE
;
A
#
# COMPACT_ATOMS: atom_id res chain seq x y z
N MET A 1 28.35 -15.88 30.83
CA MET A 1 27.29 -14.88 30.55
C MET A 1 27.73 -13.67 29.68
N LYS A 2 28.90 -13.67 29.02
CA LYS A 2 29.32 -12.53 28.16
C LYS A 2 28.75 -12.61 26.73
N TRP A 3 28.59 -13.82 26.21
CA TRP A 3 28.02 -14.11 24.89
C TRP A 3 26.53 -13.73 24.77
N ILE A 4 25.70 -14.06 25.78
CA ILE A 4 24.29 -13.66 25.83
C ILE A 4 24.15 -12.13 25.78
N LYS A 5 24.95 -11.39 26.57
CA LYS A 5 24.93 -9.93 26.56
C LYS A 5 25.30 -9.35 25.18
N ARG A 6 26.25 -9.96 24.48
CA ARG A 6 26.62 -9.57 23.10
C ARG A 6 25.49 -9.84 22.11
N ILE A 7 24.85 -11.02 22.18
CA ILE A 7 23.71 -11.36 21.29
C ILE A 7 22.56 -10.38 21.51
N VAL A 8 22.20 -10.11 22.76
CA VAL A 8 21.12 -9.16 23.08
C VAL A 8 21.45 -7.77 22.53
N MET A 9 22.69 -7.30 22.68
CA MET A 9 23.13 -6.01 22.15
C MET A 9 23.00 -5.95 20.62
N TRP A 10 23.38 -7.01 19.91
CA TRP A 10 23.22 -7.10 18.45
C TRP A 10 21.75 -7.09 18.02
N VAL A 11 20.89 -7.85 18.72
CA VAL A 11 19.44 -7.88 18.42
C VAL A 11 18.82 -6.50 18.63
N VAL A 12 19.15 -5.82 19.73
CA VAL A 12 18.65 -4.46 20.00
C VAL A 12 19.13 -3.48 18.93
N ALA A 13 20.41 -3.54 18.54
CA ALA A 13 20.96 -2.70 17.49
C ALA A 13 20.25 -2.94 16.15
N LEU A 14 19.98 -4.20 15.78
CA LEU A 14 19.25 -4.54 14.57
C LEU A 14 17.82 -4.01 14.59
N ILE A 15 17.09 -4.19 15.70
CA ILE A 15 15.73 -3.67 15.85
C ILE A 15 15.74 -2.14 15.71
N LEU A 16 16.71 -1.45 16.31
CA LEU A 16 16.83 -0.01 16.21
C LEU A 16 17.02 0.45 14.76
N VAL A 17 17.88 -0.23 14.00
CA VAL A 17 18.09 0.05 12.57
C VAL A 17 16.80 -0.15 11.77
N LEU A 18 16.06 -1.24 12.01
CA LEU A 18 14.79 -1.51 11.32
C LEU A 18 13.72 -0.45 11.62
N VAL A 19 13.63 0.01 12.87
CA VAL A 19 12.68 1.09 13.24
C VAL A 19 13.06 2.39 12.55
N ILE A 20 14.34 2.76 12.53
CA ILE A 20 14.81 3.97 11.83
C ILE A 20 14.47 3.89 10.34
N ALA A 21 14.70 2.74 9.69
CA ALA A 21 14.37 2.54 8.29
C ALA A 21 12.85 2.66 8.03
N ALA A 22 12.02 2.07 8.88
CA ALA A 22 10.56 2.16 8.76
C ALA A 22 10.06 3.60 8.92
N VAL A 23 10.59 4.34 9.90
CA VAL A 23 10.24 5.77 10.10
C VAL A 23 10.67 6.61 8.93
N ALA A 24 11.90 6.43 8.43
CA ALA A 24 12.39 7.13 7.26
C ALA A 24 11.52 6.84 6.02
N PHE A 25 11.11 5.59 5.82
CA PHE A 25 10.21 5.22 4.74
C PHE A 25 8.85 5.94 4.84
N VAL A 26 8.18 5.88 5.99
CA VAL A 26 6.89 6.56 6.18
C VAL A 26 7.00 8.08 6.04
N ALA A 27 8.12 8.67 6.46
CA ALA A 27 8.34 10.12 6.38
C ALA A 27 8.65 10.61 4.96
N THR A 28 9.17 9.75 4.08
CA THR A 28 9.60 10.12 2.73
C THR A 28 8.66 9.64 1.62
N PHE A 29 7.78 8.66 1.92
CA PHE A 29 6.88 8.07 0.95
C PHE A 29 5.45 8.59 1.16
N ASP A 30 4.97 9.47 0.26
CA ASP A 30 3.55 9.83 0.20
C ASP A 30 2.83 8.99 -0.86
N PRO A 31 1.92 8.07 -0.46
CA PRO A 31 1.16 7.28 -1.42
C PRO A 31 0.20 8.13 -2.29
N ASN A 32 -0.16 9.35 -1.88
CA ASN A 32 -1.08 10.20 -2.64
C ASN A 32 -0.44 10.77 -3.92
N ASP A 33 0.89 10.90 -3.96
CA ASP A 33 1.62 11.35 -5.16
C ASP A 33 1.47 10.37 -6.34
N TYR A 34 1.07 9.12 -6.04
CA TYR A 34 0.89 8.08 -7.05
C TYR A 34 -0.53 7.98 -7.59
N LYS A 35 -1.48 8.78 -7.11
CA LYS A 35 -2.89 8.74 -7.56
C LYS A 35 -3.02 8.86 -9.08
N ASP A 36 -2.39 9.87 -9.67
CA ASP A 36 -2.48 10.12 -11.11
C ASP A 36 -1.84 8.99 -11.92
N LYS A 37 -0.74 8.43 -11.41
CA LYS A 37 -0.07 7.29 -12.02
C LYS A 37 -0.96 6.05 -11.97
N ILE A 38 -1.61 5.78 -10.84
CA ILE A 38 -2.55 4.67 -10.68
C ILE A 38 -3.74 4.86 -11.61
N SER A 39 -4.33 6.06 -11.66
CA SER A 39 -5.45 6.36 -12.54
C SER A 39 -5.10 6.15 -14.01
N SER A 40 -3.92 6.61 -14.42
CA SER A 40 -3.40 6.42 -15.79
C SER A 40 -3.19 4.95 -16.11
N LEU A 41 -2.60 4.17 -15.18
CA LEU A 41 -2.38 2.73 -15.36
C LEU A 41 -3.70 1.95 -15.46
N VAL A 42 -4.68 2.29 -14.62
CA VAL A 42 -6.01 1.65 -14.69
C VAL A 42 -6.67 1.95 -16.04
N GLN A 43 -6.57 3.19 -16.52
CA GLN A 43 -7.08 3.57 -17.83
C GLN A 43 -6.36 2.83 -18.97
N GLU A 44 -5.04 2.72 -18.93
CA GLU A 44 -4.25 1.97 -19.92
C GLU A 44 -4.62 0.48 -19.95
N LYS A 45 -4.78 -0.14 -18.78
CA LYS A 45 -5.02 -1.59 -18.67
C LYS A 45 -6.48 -2.00 -18.86
N THR A 46 -7.42 -1.15 -18.50
CA THR A 46 -8.86 -1.48 -18.51
C THR A 46 -9.67 -0.68 -19.51
N GLY A 47 -9.10 0.40 -20.07
CA GLY A 47 -9.81 1.35 -20.93
C GLY A 47 -10.80 2.26 -20.19
N ARG A 48 -10.79 2.28 -18.85
CA ARG A 48 -11.75 3.01 -18.01
C ARG A 48 -11.06 4.02 -17.08
N SER A 49 -11.69 5.16 -16.86
CA SER A 49 -11.21 6.15 -15.89
C SER A 49 -11.55 5.73 -14.47
N ILE A 50 -10.59 5.88 -13.55
CA ILE A 50 -10.83 5.69 -12.11
C ILE A 50 -10.63 7.03 -11.39
N GLU A 51 -11.61 7.40 -10.58
CA GLU A 51 -11.58 8.56 -9.70
C GLU A 51 -11.26 8.09 -8.26
N LEU A 52 -10.22 8.68 -7.65
CA LEU A 52 -9.76 8.37 -6.28
C LEU A 52 -9.96 9.59 -5.37
N GLY A 53 -11.19 9.77 -4.89
CA GLY A 53 -11.62 10.98 -4.16
C GLY A 53 -11.01 11.13 -2.76
N GLY A 54 -10.77 10.03 -2.04
CA GLY A 54 -10.20 10.03 -0.70
C GLY A 54 -8.68 9.82 -0.68
N PRO A 55 -8.00 10.07 0.45
CA PRO A 55 -6.56 9.85 0.58
C PRO A 55 -6.22 8.35 0.53
N ILE A 56 -5.07 8.03 -0.06
CA ILE A 56 -4.47 6.70 -0.02
C ILE A 56 -3.76 6.54 1.33
N LYS A 57 -4.07 5.46 2.05
CA LYS A 57 -3.42 5.10 3.32
C LYS A 57 -2.61 3.84 3.15
N LEU A 58 -1.42 3.85 3.74
CA LEU A 58 -0.57 2.67 3.86
C LEU A 58 -0.74 2.05 5.25
N THR A 59 -0.83 0.73 5.26
CA THR A 59 -0.75 -0.08 6.48
C THR A 59 0.53 -0.88 6.41
N LEU A 60 1.38 -0.73 7.42
CA LEU A 60 2.64 -1.46 7.57
C LEU A 60 2.56 -2.35 8.81
N PHE A 61 2.71 -3.66 8.59
CA PHE A 61 2.76 -4.72 9.59
C PHE A 61 1.42 -5.01 10.34
N PRO A 62 1.04 -6.28 10.56
CA PRO A 62 1.68 -7.50 10.04
C PRO A 62 1.32 -7.79 8.56
N TRP A 63 0.50 -6.92 7.95
CA TRP A 63 0.22 -6.89 6.52
C TRP A 63 0.81 -5.63 5.90
N LEU A 64 1.21 -5.73 4.63
CA LEU A 64 1.49 -4.58 3.78
C LEU A 64 0.21 -4.30 2.98
N GLY A 65 -0.43 -3.16 3.28
CA GLY A 65 -1.73 -2.83 2.70
C GLY A 65 -1.84 -1.41 2.20
N VAL A 66 -2.71 -1.22 1.22
CA VAL A 66 -3.12 0.06 0.68
C VAL A 66 -4.63 0.16 0.79
N SER A 67 -5.12 1.23 1.40
CA SER A 67 -6.55 1.53 1.51
C SER A 67 -6.85 2.88 0.87
N VAL A 68 -7.87 2.91 0.02
CA VAL A 68 -8.33 4.14 -0.65
C VAL A 68 -9.82 4.32 -0.40
N ARG A 69 -10.22 5.54 -0.09
CA ARG A 69 -11.62 5.90 0.12
C ARG A 69 -12.19 6.59 -1.12
N ASP A 70 -13.51 6.48 -1.27
CA ASP A 70 -14.29 7.16 -2.31
C ASP A 70 -13.73 6.88 -3.72
N VAL A 71 -13.76 5.60 -4.10
CA VAL A 71 -13.27 5.11 -5.38
C VAL A 71 -14.45 4.93 -6.33
N ALA A 72 -14.37 5.53 -7.51
CA ALA A 72 -15.35 5.34 -8.59
C ALA A 72 -14.63 4.90 -9.87
N LEU A 73 -15.13 3.84 -10.50
CA LEU A 73 -14.64 3.33 -11.78
C LEU A 73 -15.68 3.64 -12.86
N GLY A 74 -15.29 4.46 -13.83
CA GLY A 74 -16.12 4.87 -14.95
C GLY A 74 -16.50 3.70 -15.86
N ASN A 75 -17.66 3.82 -16.51
CA ASN A 75 -18.11 2.85 -17.49
C ASN A 75 -17.39 3.03 -18.83
N ALA A 76 -17.53 2.04 -19.71
CA ALA A 76 -17.06 2.20 -21.08
C ALA A 76 -17.83 3.33 -21.80
N PRO A 77 -17.22 4.02 -22.79
CA PRO A 77 -17.92 5.05 -23.56
C PRO A 77 -19.25 4.53 -24.12
N GLY A 78 -20.33 5.29 -23.91
CA GLY A 78 -21.67 4.94 -24.41
C GLY A 78 -22.54 4.11 -23.44
N PHE A 79 -22.04 3.73 -22.28
CA PHE A 79 -22.83 3.07 -21.25
C PHE A 79 -23.32 4.06 -20.18
N SER A 80 -24.60 3.91 -19.81
CA SER A 80 -25.20 4.57 -18.65
C SER A 80 -25.55 3.52 -17.61
N PRO A 81 -25.30 3.74 -16.30
CA PRO A 81 -24.81 4.99 -15.68
C PRO A 81 -23.31 5.28 -15.91
N LYS A 82 -22.89 6.53 -15.62
CA LYS A 82 -21.52 7.06 -15.79
C LYS A 82 -20.48 6.18 -15.10
N ASP A 83 -20.77 5.74 -13.88
CA ASP A 83 -19.88 4.92 -13.08
C ASP A 83 -20.36 3.47 -13.10
N MET A 84 -19.43 2.54 -13.37
CA MET A 84 -19.69 1.10 -13.35
C MET A 84 -19.69 0.57 -11.92
N VAL A 85 -18.74 1.02 -11.10
CA VAL A 85 -18.58 0.60 -9.71
C VAL A 85 -18.20 1.80 -8.86
N THR A 86 -18.91 2.01 -7.76
CA THR A 86 -18.55 2.98 -6.73
C THR A 86 -18.35 2.25 -5.41
N ALA A 87 -17.21 2.44 -4.77
CA ALA A 87 -16.86 1.83 -3.51
C ALA A 87 -16.42 2.89 -2.50
N LYS A 88 -16.99 2.83 -1.29
CA LYS A 88 -16.63 3.76 -0.21
C LYS A 88 -15.19 3.55 0.27
N THR A 89 -14.75 2.30 0.30
CA THR A 89 -13.38 1.93 0.64
C THR A 89 -12.97 0.72 -0.19
N VAL A 90 -11.81 0.80 -0.81
CA VAL A 90 -11.11 -0.33 -1.43
C VAL A 90 -9.85 -0.57 -0.62
N GLU A 91 -9.64 -1.82 -0.20
CA GLU A 91 -8.44 -2.21 0.54
C GLU A 91 -7.81 -3.41 -0.15
N VAL A 92 -6.51 -3.30 -0.41
CA VAL A 92 -5.67 -4.37 -0.93
C VAL A 92 -4.58 -4.60 0.10
N LYS A 93 -4.45 -5.84 0.57
CA LYS A 93 -3.46 -6.22 1.57
C LYS A 93 -2.79 -7.51 1.20
N ALA A 94 -1.51 -7.63 1.54
CA ALA A 94 -0.73 -8.84 1.43
C ALA A 94 0.00 -9.08 2.75
N ALA A 95 0.11 -10.34 3.18
CA ALA A 95 0.79 -10.67 4.42
C ALA A 95 2.30 -10.42 4.34
N PHE A 96 2.86 -9.75 5.36
CA PHE A 96 4.25 -9.31 5.31
C PHE A 96 5.25 -10.47 5.29
N LEU A 97 5.00 -11.51 6.10
CA LEU A 97 5.89 -12.69 6.17
C LEU A 97 5.91 -13.50 4.86
N PRO A 98 4.76 -13.82 4.22
CA PRO A 98 4.73 -14.40 2.89
C PRO A 98 5.46 -13.57 1.84
N LEU A 99 5.29 -12.23 1.84
CA LEU A 99 5.98 -11.35 0.89
C LEU A 99 7.51 -11.45 0.99
N LEU A 100 8.06 -11.55 2.20
CA LEU A 100 9.50 -11.78 2.40
C LEU A 100 9.98 -13.14 1.86
N LYS A 101 9.07 -14.11 1.77
CA LYS A 101 9.31 -15.44 1.16
C LYS A 101 8.97 -15.49 -0.33
N GLY A 102 8.54 -14.38 -0.93
CA GLY A 102 8.08 -14.33 -2.32
C GLY A 102 6.73 -15.02 -2.57
N GLN A 103 5.93 -15.20 -1.52
CA GLN A 103 4.60 -15.82 -1.57
C GLN A 103 3.51 -14.74 -1.53
N PHE A 104 2.45 -14.95 -2.30
CA PHE A 104 1.28 -14.07 -2.34
C PHE A 104 0.10 -14.82 -1.70
N GLU A 105 -0.41 -14.28 -0.59
CA GLU A 105 -1.60 -14.76 0.14
C GLU A 105 -2.55 -13.58 0.39
#